data_AF-A0A7G2IPA2-F1
#
_entry.id   AF-A0A7G2IPA2-F1
#
_cell.length_a   1.000
_cell.length_b   1.000
_cell.length_c   1.000
_cell.angle_alpha   90.00
_cell.angle_beta   90.00
_cell.angle_gamma   90.00
#
_symmetry.space_group_name_H-M   'P 1'
#
loop_
_entity.id
_entity.type
_entity.pdbx_description
1 polymer ?
#
loop_
_entity_poly.entity_id
_entity_poly.type
_entity_poly.pdbx_seq_one_letter_code
_entity_poly.pdbx_strand_id
1 'polypeptide(L)'
;MPLLTIIFVAVGIWGGSLVGVSWKGIDAGFFWSAMQNAVDWRLDLVNCLIKSVVFAITVTWIALFNGYDAIPTSAGISRATTRTVVHASLAVLGLDFVLTALMFGN
;
A
#
# COMPACT_ATOMS: atom_id res chain seq x y z
N MET A 1 -7.50 -3.99 3.50
CA MET A 1 -6.49 -3.09 2.93
C MET A 1 -7.05 -2.01 2.00
N PRO A 2 -7.90 -2.28 0.98
CA PRO A 2 -8.19 -1.28 -0.07
C PRO A 2 -8.81 0.04 0.44
N LEU A 3 -9.78 -0.04 1.37
CA LEU A 3 -10.37 1.16 1.97
C LEU A 3 -9.34 1.99 2.75
N LEU A 4 -8.44 1.32 3.47
CA LEU A 4 -7.38 1.97 4.23
C LEU A 4 -6.37 2.65 3.30
N THR A 5 -6.07 2.03 2.16
CA THR A 5 -5.17 2.58 1.13
C THR A 5 -5.71 3.90 0.57
N ILE A 6 -7.03 3.99 0.32
CA ILE A 6 -7.66 5.23 -0.16
C ILE A 6 -7.50 6.36 0.88
N ILE A 7 -7.76 6.07 2.15
CA ILE A 7 -7.59 7.04 3.24
C ILE A 7 -6.13 7.47 3.34
N PHE A 8 -5.19 6.52 3.26
CA PHE A 8 -3.76 6.80 3.32
C PHE A 8 -3.31 7.75 2.19
N VAL A 9 -3.77 7.51 0.95
CA VAL A 9 -3.47 8.39 -0.19
C VAL A 9 -4.10 9.77 0.00
N ALA A 10 -5.35 9.85 0.45
CA ALA A 10 -6.03 11.12 0.68
C ALA A 10 -5.32 11.97 1.74
N VAL A 11 -4.93 11.37 2.87
CA VAL A 11 -4.17 12.05 3.93
C VAL A 11 -2.77 12.44 3.43
N GLY A 12 -2.13 11.60 2.60
CA GLY A 12 -0.83 11.90 1.98
C GLY A 12 -0.88 13.13 1.06
N ILE A 13 -1.89 13.21 0.19
CA ILE A 13 -2.13 14.37 -0.69
C ILE A 13 -2.38 15.62 0.14
N TRP A 14 -3.20 15.51 1.19
CA TRP A 14 -3.50 16.65 2.05
C TRP A 14 -2.26 17.14 2.82
N GLY A 15 -1.45 16.24 3.39
CA GLY A 15 -0.19 16.57 4.04
C GLY A 15 0.82 17.22 3.08
N GLY A 16 0.90 16.71 1.85
CA GLY A 16 1.72 17.31 0.78
C GLY A 16 1.27 18.72 0.42
N SER A 17 -0.05 18.96 0.34
CA SER A 17 -0.61 20.30 0.07
C SER A 17 -0.32 21.29 1.20
N LEU A 18 -0.38 20.84 2.47
CA LEU A 18 -0.10 21.67 3.63
C LEU A 18 1.36 22.16 3.64
N VAL A 19 2.31 21.28 3.33
CA VAL A 19 3.73 21.66 3.29
C VAL A 19 4.05 22.45 2.01
N GLY A 20 3.55 22.02 0.85
CA GLY A 20 3.85 22.65 -0.45
C GLY A 20 3.25 24.04 -0.58
N VAL A 21 1.96 24.19 -0.26
CA VAL A 21 1.25 25.47 -0.41
C VAL A 21 1.46 26.32 0.84
N SER A 22 1.20 25.79 2.04
CA SER A 22 1.17 26.63 3.25
C SER A 22 2.57 26.97 3.79
N TRP A 23 3.57 26.09 3.67
CA TRP A 23 4.92 26.39 4.17
C TRP A 23 5.86 26.95 3.10
N LYS A 24 5.80 26.40 1.88
CA LYS A 24 6.67 26.83 0.78
C LYS A 24 6.09 27.95 -0.09
N GLY A 25 4.83 28.32 0.11
CA GLY A 25 4.20 29.44 -0.60
C GLY A 25 4.00 29.19 -2.09
N ILE A 26 3.91 27.93 -2.51
CA ILE A 26 3.61 27.56 -3.90
C ILE A 26 2.16 27.95 -4.20
N ASP A 27 1.90 28.46 -5.41
CA ASP A 27 0.53 28.76 -5.84
C ASP A 27 -0.35 27.50 -5.79
N ALA A 28 -1.47 27.60 -5.06
CA ALA A 28 -2.39 26.48 -4.88
C ALA A 28 -3.01 26.05 -6.22
N GLY A 29 -3.31 27.00 -7.11
CA GLY A 29 -3.86 26.73 -8.42
C GLY A 29 -2.91 25.88 -9.26
N PHE A 30 -1.63 26.25 -9.28
CA PHE A 30 -0.59 25.49 -9.97
C PHE A 30 -0.38 24.10 -9.36
N PHE A 31 -0.36 23.98 -8.02
CA PHE A 31 -0.19 22.70 -7.33
C PHE A 31 -1.31 21.70 -7.66
N TRP A 32 -2.57 22.12 -7.56
CA TRP A 32 -3.72 21.26 -7.83
C TRP A 32 -3.88 20.96 -9.33
N SER A 33 -3.61 21.94 -10.21
CA SER A 33 -3.62 21.75 -11.66
C SER A 33 -2.57 20.74 -12.13
N ALA A 34 -1.32 20.88 -11.66
CA ALA A 34 -0.25 19.96 -12.00
C ALA A 34 -0.56 18.53 -11.51
N MET A 35 -1.14 18.39 -10.32
CA MET A 35 -1.56 17.10 -9.79
C MET A 35 -2.68 16.46 -10.61
N GLN A 36 -3.71 17.22 -10.99
CA GLN A 36 -4.81 16.70 -11.82
C GLN A 36 -4.34 16.28 -13.22
N ASN A 37 -3.37 17.00 -13.80
CA ASN A 37 -2.80 16.67 -15.10
C ASN A 37 -1.84 15.47 -15.04
N ALA A 38 -1.20 15.22 -13.89
CA ALA A 38 -0.29 14.11 -13.72
C ALA A 38 -0.99 12.80 -13.32
N VAL A 39 -2.19 12.87 -12.75
CA VAL A 39 -2.92 11.70 -12.24
C VAL A 39 -3.91 11.20 -13.27
N ASP A 40 -3.66 10.00 -13.78
CA ASP A 40 -4.54 9.31 -14.71
C ASP A 40 -5.48 8.35 -13.95
N TRP A 41 -6.79 8.47 -14.20
CA TRP A 41 -7.79 7.61 -13.55
C TRP A 41 -7.52 6.12 -13.75
N ARG A 42 -7.13 5.73 -14.97
CA ARG A 42 -6.95 4.33 -15.36
C ARG A 42 -5.59 3.78 -14.97
N LEU A 43 -4.53 4.58 -15.06
CA LEU A 43 -3.16 4.14 -14.80
C LEU A 43 -2.75 4.28 -13.32
N ASP A 44 -3.34 5.21 -12.58
CA ASP A 44 -2.96 5.42 -11.18
C ASP A 44 -4.03 4.85 -10.23
N LEU A 45 -5.29 5.23 -10.43
CA LEU A 45 -6.35 4.89 -9.46
C LEU A 45 -6.74 3.40 -9.51
N VAL A 46 -7.04 2.88 -10.70
CA VAL A 46 -7.44 1.47 -10.88
C VAL A 46 -6.29 0.54 -10.52
N ASN A 47 -5.08 0.90 -10.95
CA ASN A 47 -3.85 0.17 -10.66
C ASN A 47 -3.54 0.12 -9.14
N CYS A 48 -3.72 1.25 -8.44
CA CYS A 48 -3.60 1.29 -6.98
C CYS A 48 -4.62 0.37 -6.29
N LEU A 49 -5.88 0.40 -6.73
CA LEU A 49 -6.94 -0.46 -6.20
C LEU A 49 -6.62 -1.95 -6.40
N ILE A 50 -6.26 -2.35 -7.62
CA ILE A 50 -5.90 -3.74 -7.94
C ILE A 50 -4.74 -4.21 -7.06
N LYS A 51 -3.65 -3.44 -6.99
CA LYS A 51 -2.50 -3.76 -6.11
C LYS A 51 -2.93 -3.94 -4.66
N SER A 52 -3.74 -3.02 -4.13
CA SER A 52 -4.18 -3.05 -2.73
C SER A 52 -5.05 -4.28 -2.40
N VAL A 53 -5.85 -4.76 -3.35
CA VAL A 53 -6.66 -5.98 -3.20
C VAL A 53 -5.76 -7.22 -3.20
N VAL A 54 -4.80 -7.30 -4.12
CA VAL A 54 -3.87 -8.43 -4.18
C VAL A 54 -3.04 -8.51 -2.90
N PHE A 55 -2.51 -7.39 -2.42
CA PHE A 55 -1.81 -7.35 -1.13
C PHE A 55 -2.69 -7.76 0.04
N ALA A 56 -3.98 -7.37 0.03
CA ALA A 56 -4.93 -7.80 1.07
C ALA A 56 -5.03 -9.33 1.13
N ILE A 57 -5.23 -9.97 -0.02
CA ILE A 57 -5.40 -11.42 -0.11
C ILE A 57 -4.14 -12.14 0.36
N THR A 58 -2.96 -11.74 -0.13
CA THR A 58 -1.69 -12.37 0.22
C THR A 58 -1.39 -12.24 1.71
N VAL A 59 -1.55 -11.05 2.30
CA VAL A 59 -1.28 -10.82 3.72
C VAL A 59 -2.26 -11.59 4.60
N THR A 60 -3.56 -11.57 4.29
CA THR A 60 -4.57 -12.32 5.05
C THR A 60 -4.33 -13.82 4.99
N TRP A 61 -3.94 -14.36 3.83
CA TRP A 61 -3.62 -15.78 3.68
C TRP A 61 -2.42 -16.18 4.55
N ILE A 62 -1.32 -15.42 4.50
CA ILE A 62 -0.11 -15.69 5.28
C ILE A 62 -0.41 -15.60 6.79
N ALA A 63 -1.24 -14.65 7.21
CA ALA A 63 -1.64 -14.49 8.61
C ALA A 63 -2.51 -15.64 9.09
N LEU A 64 -3.50 -16.08 8.30
CA LEU A 64 -4.35 -17.22 8.63
C LEU A 64 -3.55 -18.53 8.69
N PHE A 65 -2.65 -18.75 7.73
CA PHE A 65 -1.83 -19.95 7.68
C PHE A 65 -0.89 -20.07 8.89
N ASN A 66 -0.12 -19.01 9.19
CA ASN A 66 0.77 -19.02 10.35
C ASN A 66 0.02 -19.07 11.69
N GLY A 67 -1.22 -18.56 11.74
CA GLY A 67 -2.08 -18.69 12.91
C GLY A 67 -2.64 -20.10 13.11
N TYR A 68 -3.01 -20.78 12.03
CA TYR A 68 -3.58 -22.13 12.07
C TYR A 68 -2.52 -23.22 12.32
N ASP A 69 -1.33 -23.10 11.72
CA ASP A 69 -0.22 -24.04 11.88
C ASP A 69 0.66 -23.75 13.12
N ALA A 70 0.24 -22.80 13.97
CA ALA A 70 0.98 -22.45 15.17
C ALA A 70 0.96 -23.59 16.18
N ILE A 71 2.13 -23.92 16.72
CA ILE A 71 2.24 -24.85 17.86
C ILE A 71 1.48 -24.22 19.04
N PRO A 72 0.51 -24.93 19.67
CA PRO A 72 -0.34 -24.39 20.74
C PRO A 72 0.42 -24.27 22.06
N THR A 73 1.45 -23.43 22.06
CA THR A 73 2.30 -23.06 23.20
C THR A 73 2.50 -21.55 23.17
N SER A 74 2.67 -20.91 24.32
CA SER A 74 2.88 -19.45 24.42
C SER A 74 4.07 -18.98 23.58
N ALA A 75 5.20 -19.71 23.62
CA ALA A 75 6.37 -19.44 22.81
C ALA A 75 6.13 -19.69 21.30
N GLY A 76 5.30 -20.68 20.95
CA GLY A 76 4.91 -20.98 19.58
C GLY A 76 4.11 -19.85 18.94
N ILE A 77 3.15 -19.27 19.68
CA ILE A 77 2.33 -18.14 19.21
C ILE A 77 3.21 -16.91 18.94
N SER A 78 4.15 -16.59 19.84
CA SER A 78 5.08 -15.47 19.65
C SER A 78 6.05 -15.67 18.47
N ARG A 79 6.41 -16.92 18.15
CA ARG A 79 7.21 -17.23 16.94
C ARG A 79 6.36 -17.17 15.67
N ALA A 80 5.10 -17.57 15.72
CA ALA A 80 4.19 -17.51 14.58
C ALA A 80 3.89 -16.05 14.16
N THR A 81 3.72 -15.14 15.12
CA THR A 81 3.50 -13.71 14.83
C THR A 81 4.72 -13.06 14.16
N THR A 82 5.94 -13.35 14.65
CA THR A 82 7.17 -12.82 14.03
C THR A 82 7.39 -13.39 12.62
N ARG A 83 7.13 -14.68 12.41
CA ARG A 83 7.17 -15.30 11.07
C ARG A 83 6.15 -14.68 10.12
N THR A 84 4.93 -14.44 10.59
CA THR A 84 3.87 -13.81 9.79
C THR A 84 4.32 -12.46 9.23
N VAL A 85 4.95 -11.61 10.06
CA VAL A 85 5.40 -10.28 9.64
C VAL A 85 6.50 -10.36 8.58
N VAL A 86 7.48 -11.27 8.76
CA VAL A 86 8.59 -11.44 7.81
C VAL A 86 8.10 -12.02 6.47
N HIS A 87 7.25 -13.04 6.51
CA HIS A 87 6.70 -13.64 5.29
C HIS A 87 5.76 -12.67 4.57
N ALA A 88 4.93 -11.93 5.29
CA ALA A 88 4.04 -10.94 4.70
C ALA A 88 4.84 -9.79 4.05
N SER A 89 5.90 -9.28 4.70
CA SER A 89 6.70 -8.18 4.14
C SER A 89 7.46 -8.60 2.88
N LEU A 90 8.10 -9.77 2.89
CA LEU A 90 8.79 -10.32 1.72
C LEU A 90 7.82 -10.59 0.56
N ALA A 91 6.65 -11.16 0.86
CA ALA A 91 5.63 -11.41 -0.15
C ALA A 91 5.10 -10.11 -0.76
N VAL A 92 4.79 -9.09 0.06
CA VAL A 92 4.32 -7.80 -0.44
C VAL A 92 5.38 -7.12 -1.31
N LEU A 93 6.66 -7.11 -0.91
CA LEU A 93 7.74 -6.50 -1.70
C LEU A 93 7.97 -7.23 -3.03
N GLY A 94 8.01 -8.56 -3.02
CA GLY A 94 8.21 -9.34 -4.24
C GLY A 94 7.03 -9.19 -5.21
N LEU A 95 5.81 -9.20 -4.68
CA LEU A 95 4.60 -9.07 -5.47
C LEU A 95 4.41 -7.64 -5.98
N ASP A 96 4.87 -6.62 -5.24
CA ASP A 96 4.95 -5.25 -5.72
C ASP A 96 5.90 -5.09 -6.90
N PHE A 97 7.09 -5.71 -6.86
CA PHE A 97 8.01 -5.68 -8.00
C PHE A 97 7.38 -6.28 -9.27
N VAL A 98 6.77 -7.46 -9.16
CA VAL A 98 6.12 -8.15 -10.29
C VAL A 98 4.95 -7.34 -10.84
N LEU A 99 4.06 -6.84 -9.96
CA LEU A 99 2.94 -6.01 -10.39
C LEU A 99 3.41 -4.70 -11.03
N THR A 100 4.42 -4.05 -10.48
CA THR A 100 4.98 -2.82 -11.06
C THR A 100 5.55 -3.06 -12.45
N ALA A 101 6.34 -4.13 -12.62
CA ALA A 101 6.89 -4.49 -13.91
C ALA A 101 5.80 -4.80 -14.96
N LEU A 102 4.70 -5.43 -14.58
CA LEU A 102 3.59 -5.71 -15.49
C LEU A 102 2.75 -4.48 -15.83
N MET A 103 2.61 -3.53 -14.90
CA MET A 103 1.70 -2.38 -15.03
C MET A 103 2.37 -1.15 -15.64
N PHE A 104 3.69 -1.01 -15.49
CA PHE A 104 4.48 0.12 -16.00
C PHE A 104 5.62 -0.31 -16.93
N GLY A 105 5.69 -1.59 -17.30
CA GLY A 105 6.73 -2.12 -18.19
C GLY A 105 6.45 -1.98 -19.69
N ASN A 106 5.41 -1.22 -20.07
CA ASN A 106 5.06 -0.88 -21.45
C ASN A 106 4.44 0.51 -21.51
#